data_AF-X1L7L0-F1
#
_entry.id   AF-X1L7L0-F1
#
_cell.length_a   1.000
_cell.length_b   1.000
_cell.length_c   1.000
_cell.angle_alpha   90.00
_cell.angle_beta   90.00
_cell.angle_gamma   90.00
#
_symmetry.space_group_name_H-M   'P 1'
#
loop_
_entity.id
_entity.type
_entity.pdbx_description
1 polymer ?
#
loop_
_entity_poly.entity_id
_entity_poly.type
_entity_poly.pdbx_seq_one_letter_code
_entity_poly.pdbx_strand_id
1 'polypeptide(L)'
;MRREGFELCVGKPEVIIREIDGRLHEPIERLVVDCPADCQNAVMNILGERRTELLTMEVGVGDSHNVHMEFLIPARGLFGLHTRMMNATKGRAVMHHLFEHYGTLRGSIPQRQAGVMIASETGQSTAYALDSLYDRGFFFVHPGEPIYEGQIVGEHCKESD
;
A
#
# COMPACT_ATOMS: atom_id res chain seq x y z
N MET A 1 -4.51 3.29 22.13
CA MET A 1 -5.88 3.62 21.65
C MET A 1 -6.78 2.40 21.45
N ARG A 2 -6.69 1.59 20.38
CA ARG A 2 -7.60 0.42 20.22
C ARG A 2 -7.54 -0.58 21.39
N ARG A 3 -6.33 -0.90 21.87
CA ARG A 3 -6.11 -1.76 23.06
C ARG A 3 -6.57 -1.12 24.38
N GLU A 4 -6.84 0.18 24.37
CA GLU A 4 -7.39 0.93 25.52
C GLU A 4 -8.92 1.08 25.41
N GLY A 5 -9.57 0.51 24.40
CA GLY A 5 -11.03 0.54 24.24
C GLY A 5 -11.60 1.79 23.54
N PHE A 6 -10.77 2.60 22.90
CA PHE A 6 -11.26 3.75 22.12
C PHE A 6 -11.85 3.33 20.77
N GLU A 7 -12.96 3.96 20.40
CA GLU A 7 -13.58 3.92 19.08
C GLU A 7 -13.37 5.26 18.36
N LEU A 8 -12.91 5.21 17.11
CA LEU A 8 -12.58 6.39 16.31
C LEU A 8 -12.60 6.05 14.82
N CYS A 9 -12.91 7.06 14.01
CA CYS A 9 -12.77 7.00 12.56
C CYS A 9 -11.49 7.74 12.14
N VAL A 10 -10.73 7.17 11.21
CA VAL A 10 -9.52 7.80 10.66
C VAL A 10 -9.68 8.03 9.17
N GLY A 11 -9.19 9.19 8.71
CA GLY A 11 -9.06 9.49 7.29
C GLY A 11 -7.85 8.83 6.66
N LYS A 12 -7.78 8.86 5.32
CA LYS A 12 -6.60 8.46 4.56
C LYS A 12 -5.41 9.34 4.98
N PRO A 13 -4.21 8.77 5.23
CA PRO A 13 -3.03 9.58 5.51
C PRO A 13 -2.63 10.38 4.27
N GLU A 14 -2.25 11.63 4.50
CA GLU A 14 -1.75 12.54 3.47
C GLU A 14 -0.37 13.06 3.86
N VAL A 15 0.49 13.27 2.87
CA VAL A 15 1.78 13.89 3.11
C VAL A 15 1.61 15.40 3.29
N ILE A 16 2.41 15.98 4.19
CA ILE A 16 2.44 17.43 4.37
C ILE A 16 3.30 18.03 3.26
N ILE A 17 2.68 18.77 2.35
CA ILE A 17 3.38 19.51 1.29
C ILE A 17 3.87 20.83 1.86
N ARG A 18 5.09 21.23 1.51
CA ARG A 18 5.68 22.52 1.90
C ARG A 18 6.01 23.34 0.67
N GLU A 19 5.83 24.65 0.76
CA GLU A 19 6.35 25.58 -0.23
C GLU A 19 7.70 26.11 0.25
N ILE A 20 8.75 25.92 -0.54
CA ILE A 20 10.11 26.38 -0.26
C ILE A 20 10.59 27.06 -1.55
N ASP A 21 10.98 28.33 -1.45
CA ASP A 21 11.46 29.14 -2.58
C ASP A 21 10.51 29.13 -3.81
N GLY A 22 9.20 29.21 -3.56
CA GLY A 22 8.16 29.23 -4.60
C GLY A 22 7.93 27.88 -5.29
N ARG A 23 8.48 26.78 -4.75
CA ARG A 23 8.29 25.42 -5.28
C ARG A 23 7.67 24.50 -4.25
N LEU A 24 6.75 23.64 -4.70
CA LEU A 24 6.16 22.60 -3.87
C LEU A 24 7.17 21.49 -3.60
N HIS A 25 7.29 21.14 -2.33
CA HIS A 25 8.16 20.10 -1.81
C HIS A 25 7.34 19.07 -1.02
N GLU A 26 7.80 17.83 -1.05
CA GLU A 26 7.23 16.72 -0.31
C GLU A 26 8.30 16.01 0.52
N PRO A 27 7.91 15.29 1.58
CA PRO A 27 8.85 14.47 2.34
C PRO A 27 9.37 13.31 1.50
N ILE A 28 10.69 13.20 1.41
CA ILE A 28 11.42 12.08 0.81
C ILE A 28 12.03 11.25 1.94
N GLU A 29 11.91 9.94 1.80
CA GLU A 29 12.44 8.96 2.72
C GLU A 29 13.50 8.10 2.04
N ARG A 30 14.50 7.69 2.82
CA ARG A 30 15.44 6.67 2.42
C ARG A 30 14.85 5.31 2.73
N LEU A 31 14.68 4.49 1.72
CA LEU A 31 14.14 3.15 1.79
C LEU A 31 15.26 2.15 1.56
N VAL A 32 15.42 1.22 2.49
CA VAL A 32 16.38 0.12 2.43
C VAL A 32 15.61 -1.18 2.31
N VAL A 33 15.96 -2.00 1.31
CA VAL A 33 15.33 -3.29 1.06
C VAL A 33 16.41 -4.36 0.93
N ASP A 34 16.30 -5.39 1.76
CA ASP A 34 17.10 -6.61 1.68
C ASP A 34 16.21 -7.74 1.22
N CYS A 35 16.56 -8.41 0.13
CA CYS A 35 15.83 -9.59 -0.32
C CYS A 35 16.73 -10.59 -1.05
N PRO A 36 16.32 -11.87 -1.12
CA PRO A 36 16.96 -12.84 -2.02
C PRO A 36 16.98 -12.36 -3.48
N ALA A 37 18.01 -12.72 -4.25
CA ALA A 37 18.21 -12.26 -5.63
C ALA A 37 17.06 -12.63 -6.58
N ASP A 38 16.37 -13.75 -6.34
CA ASP A 38 15.20 -14.15 -7.12
C ASP A 38 13.99 -13.21 -6.91
N CYS A 39 13.94 -12.46 -5.81
CA CYS A 39 12.92 -11.44 -5.54
C CYS A 39 13.27 -10.06 -6.12
N GLN A 40 14.51 -9.82 -6.51
CA GLN A 40 15.02 -8.48 -6.88
C GLN A 40 14.14 -7.81 -7.96
N ASN A 41 13.81 -8.54 -9.02
CA ASN A 41 13.00 -8.00 -10.12
C ASN A 41 11.59 -7.60 -9.65
N ALA A 42 10.98 -8.38 -8.75
CA ALA A 42 9.67 -8.05 -8.20
C ALA A 42 9.72 -6.78 -7.34
N VAL A 43 10.76 -6.63 -6.52
CA VAL A 43 11.01 -5.44 -5.70
C VAL A 43 11.19 -4.20 -6.59
N MET A 44 12.04 -4.29 -7.62
CA MET A 44 12.30 -3.19 -8.55
C MET A 44 11.04 -2.75 -9.30
N ASN A 45 10.21 -3.70 -9.75
CA ASN A 45 8.96 -3.38 -10.44
C ASN A 45 7.99 -2.61 -9.54
N ILE A 46 7.82 -3.05 -8.28
CA ILE A 46 6.91 -2.39 -7.31
C ILE A 46 7.37 -0.95 -7.02
N LEU A 47 8.68 -0.74 -6.91
CA LEU A 47 9.25 0.57 -6.59
C LEU A 47 9.29 1.50 -7.81
N GLY A 48 9.56 0.97 -9.01
CA GLY A 48 9.64 1.75 -10.25
C GLY A 48 8.36 2.52 -10.55
N GLU A 49 7.19 1.98 -10.21
CA GLU A 49 5.91 2.67 -10.36
C GLU A 49 5.72 3.85 -9.39
N ARG A 50 6.54 3.96 -8.33
CA ARG A 50 6.33 4.87 -7.18
C ARG A 50 7.29 6.04 -7.15
N ARG A 51 7.88 6.39 -8.30
CA ARG A 51 8.81 7.54 -8.45
C ARG A 51 10.02 7.44 -7.52
N THR A 52 10.52 6.23 -7.33
CA THR A 52 11.74 5.97 -6.58
C THR A 52 12.97 6.26 -7.41
N GLU A 53 14.07 6.50 -6.71
CA GLU A 53 15.40 6.64 -7.29
C GLU A 53 16.30 5.64 -6.58
N LEU A 54 16.96 4.76 -7.32
CA LEU A 54 17.92 3.81 -6.78
C LEU A 54 19.23 4.54 -6.49
N LEU A 55 19.70 4.50 -5.25
CA LEU A 55 20.98 5.07 -4.84
C LEU A 55 22.10 4.05 -4.98
N THR A 56 21.92 2.91 -4.33
CA THR A 56 22.95 1.88 -4.21
C THR A 56 22.30 0.51 -4.31
N MET A 57 23.00 -0.42 -4.94
CA MET A 57 22.63 -1.82 -4.97
C MET A 57 23.89 -2.66 -4.75
N GLU A 58 23.88 -3.47 -3.71
CA GLU A 58 24.97 -4.38 -3.37
C GLU A 58 24.46 -5.80 -3.42
N VAL A 59 25.18 -6.66 -4.12
CA VAL A 59 24.88 -8.09 -4.16
C VAL A 59 25.83 -8.77 -3.20
N GLY A 60 25.29 -9.48 -2.21
CA GLY A 60 26.05 -10.23 -1.24
C GLY A 60 27.03 -11.20 -1.91
N VAL A 61 28.27 -11.22 -1.41
CA VAL A 61 29.33 -12.12 -1.89
C VAL A 61 29.31 -13.41 -1.06
N GLY A 62 29.18 -14.57 -1.70
CA GLY A 62 29.14 -15.90 -1.04
C GLY A 62 27.78 -16.61 -1.18
N ASP A 63 27.48 -17.55 -0.27
CA ASP A 63 26.26 -18.39 -0.30
C ASP A 63 24.96 -17.62 -0.01
N SER A 64 25.04 -16.45 0.62
CA SER A 64 23.87 -15.58 0.80
C SER A 64 23.66 -14.75 -0.47
N HIS A 65 22.91 -15.29 -1.43
CA HIS A 65 22.43 -14.58 -2.61
C HIS A 65 21.41 -13.47 -2.28
N ASN A 66 21.68 -12.67 -1.24
CA ASN A 66 20.86 -11.53 -0.86
C ASN A 66 21.34 -10.28 -1.59
N VAL A 67 20.39 -9.44 -1.94
CA VAL A 67 20.60 -8.15 -2.59
C VAL A 67 20.12 -7.08 -1.64
N HIS A 68 21.02 -6.15 -1.34
CA HIS A 68 20.77 -4.95 -0.57
C HIS A 68 20.52 -3.79 -1.53
N MET A 69 19.43 -3.06 -1.36
CA MET A 69 19.06 -1.95 -2.22
C MET A 69 18.65 -0.73 -1.40
N GLU A 70 19.23 0.42 -1.69
CA GLU A 70 18.86 1.71 -1.12
C GLU A 70 18.18 2.60 -2.16
N PHE A 71 17.08 3.23 -1.76
CA PHE A 71 16.29 4.12 -2.62
C PHE A 71 15.95 5.43 -1.91
N LEU A 72 15.76 6.49 -2.70
CA LEU A 72 14.98 7.65 -2.29
C LEU A 72 13.55 7.52 -2.81
N ILE A 73 12.59 7.51 -1.89
CA ILE A 73 11.17 7.36 -2.20
C ILE A 73 10.38 8.53 -1.59
N PRO A 74 9.43 9.12 -2.33
CA PRO A 74 8.40 9.98 -1.75
C PRO A 74 7.63 9.27 -0.64
N ALA A 75 7.37 9.91 0.51
CA ALA A 75 6.64 9.27 1.61
C ALA A 75 5.25 8.75 1.17
N ARG A 76 4.59 9.45 0.24
CA ARG A 76 3.33 9.00 -0.39
C ARG A 76 3.45 7.65 -1.11
N GLY A 77 4.63 7.34 -1.63
CA GLY A 77 4.98 6.09 -2.29
C GLY A 77 5.16 4.94 -1.31
N LEU A 78 5.26 5.20 0.00
CA LEU A 78 5.30 4.14 1.01
C LEU A 78 3.90 3.61 1.36
N PHE A 79 2.83 4.35 1.04
CA PHE A 79 1.46 3.94 1.36
C PHE A 79 1.10 2.62 0.67
N GLY A 80 0.79 1.61 1.49
CA GLY A 80 0.47 0.24 1.04
C GLY A 80 1.67 -0.54 0.46
N LEU A 81 2.89 -0.01 0.52
CA LEU A 81 4.08 -0.66 -0.03
C LEU A 81 4.42 -1.95 0.71
N HIS A 82 4.39 -1.91 2.06
CA HIS A 82 4.76 -3.04 2.91
C HIS A 82 3.99 -4.33 2.54
N THR A 83 2.66 -4.26 2.46
CA THR A 83 1.83 -5.43 2.11
C THR A 83 2.15 -5.96 0.72
N ARG A 84 2.36 -5.07 -0.27
CA ARG A 84 2.72 -5.47 -1.64
C ARG A 84 4.08 -6.15 -1.69
N MET A 85 5.06 -5.62 -0.96
CA MET A 85 6.40 -6.22 -0.86
C MET A 85 6.35 -7.60 -0.21
N MET A 86 5.62 -7.74 0.91
CA MET A 86 5.50 -9.02 1.61
C MET A 86 4.83 -10.08 0.72
N ASN A 87 3.79 -9.71 -0.02
CA ASN A 87 3.12 -10.63 -0.94
C ASN A 87 4.02 -11.03 -2.11
N ALA A 88 4.69 -10.07 -2.76
CA ALA A 88 5.55 -10.32 -3.91
C ALA A 88 6.79 -11.14 -3.56
N THR A 89 7.33 -10.97 -2.35
CA THR A 89 8.55 -11.66 -1.91
C THR A 89 8.26 -12.90 -1.04
N LYS A 90 6.98 -13.20 -0.80
CA LYS A 90 6.53 -14.28 0.11
C LYS A 90 7.10 -14.14 1.52
N GLY A 91 7.18 -12.89 2.01
CA GLY A 91 7.68 -12.56 3.35
C GLY A 91 9.20 -12.65 3.52
N ARG A 92 9.96 -12.79 2.42
CA ARG A 92 11.43 -12.93 2.47
C ARG A 92 12.18 -11.61 2.39
N ALA A 93 11.52 -10.52 1.99
CA ALA A 93 12.13 -9.21 1.99
C ALA A 93 12.05 -8.56 3.38
N VAL A 94 13.13 -7.90 3.76
CA VAL A 94 13.20 -7.01 4.92
C VAL A 94 13.24 -5.59 4.39
N MET A 95 12.48 -4.69 5.01
CA MET A 95 12.32 -3.32 4.55
C MET A 95 12.39 -2.37 5.73
N HIS A 96 13.20 -1.32 5.60
CA HIS A 96 13.30 -0.23 6.55
C HIS A 96 13.23 1.10 5.81
N HIS A 97 12.64 2.11 6.42
CA HIS A 97 12.67 3.45 5.85
C HIS A 97 12.84 4.51 6.94
N LEU A 98 13.45 5.62 6.56
CA LEU A 98 13.70 6.76 7.43
C LEU A 98 13.47 8.05 6.65
N PHE A 99 12.87 9.05 7.30
CA PHE A 99 12.79 10.40 6.74
C PHE A 99 14.19 10.96 6.45
N GLU A 100 14.40 11.44 5.23
CA GLU A 100 15.67 11.98 4.77
C GLU A 100 15.63 13.51 4.70
N HIS A 101 14.78 14.06 3.84
CA HIS A 101 14.66 15.50 3.61
C HIS A 101 13.34 15.85 2.90
N TYR A 102 13.07 17.15 2.72
CA TYR A 102 12.02 17.61 1.81
C TYR A 102 12.61 17.86 0.42
N GLY A 103 12.09 17.15 -0.58
CA GLY A 103 12.51 17.27 -1.97
C GLY A 103 11.40 17.86 -2.85
N THR A 104 11.74 18.30 -4.06
CA THR A 104 10.73 18.80 -5.01
C THR A 104 9.67 17.74 -5.27
N LEU A 105 8.41 18.19 -5.36
CA LEU A 105 7.27 17.34 -5.64
C LEU A 105 7.50 16.44 -6.86
N ARG A 106 7.63 15.13 -6.63
CA ARG A 106 7.69 14.12 -7.69
C ARG A 106 6.26 13.92 -8.22
N GLY A 107 6.16 13.51 -9.49
CA GLY A 107 4.90 13.39 -10.23
C GLY A 107 3.91 12.39 -9.63
N SER A 108 2.85 12.07 -10.37
CA SER A 108 1.80 11.17 -9.88
C SER A 108 2.33 9.77 -9.54
N ILE A 109 1.75 9.20 -8.47
CA ILE A 109 1.96 7.82 -8.00
C ILE A 109 0.65 7.05 -8.23
N PRO A 110 0.71 5.74 -8.56
CA PRO A 110 -0.46 4.91 -8.76
C PRO A 110 -1.43 4.98 -7.57
N GLN A 111 -2.72 5.10 -7.90
CA GLN A 111 -3.81 5.01 -6.93
C GLN A 111 -4.41 3.60 -6.92
N ARG A 112 -5.43 3.39 -6.07
CA ARG A 112 -6.22 2.16 -6.06
C ARG A 112 -6.87 1.95 -7.43
N GLN A 113 -6.74 0.75 -7.98
CA GLN A 113 -7.35 0.36 -9.26
C GLN A 113 -8.71 -0.34 -9.10
N ALA A 114 -8.96 -0.99 -7.97
CA ALA A 114 -10.25 -1.63 -7.72
C ALA A 114 -11.27 -0.63 -7.15
N GLY A 115 -12.54 -0.78 -7.46
CA GLY A 115 -13.67 -0.08 -6.85
C GLY A 115 -14.05 -0.69 -5.49
N VAL A 116 -15.00 -0.09 -4.78
CA VAL A 116 -15.58 -0.67 -3.55
C VAL A 116 -17.00 -1.19 -3.79
N MET A 117 -17.38 -2.24 -3.08
CA MET A 117 -18.78 -2.65 -2.96
C MET A 117 -19.37 -2.03 -1.69
N ILE A 118 -20.45 -1.26 -1.83
CA ILE A 118 -21.07 -0.49 -0.75
C ILE A 118 -22.42 -1.12 -0.38
N ALA A 119 -22.66 -1.30 0.92
CA ALA A 119 -23.96 -1.76 1.42
C ALA A 119 -25.06 -0.71 1.16
N SER A 120 -26.14 -1.14 0.52
CA SER A 120 -27.30 -0.30 0.21
C SER A 120 -28.26 -0.12 1.38
N GLU A 121 -28.24 -1.03 2.36
CA GLU A 121 -29.15 -1.01 3.51
C GLU A 121 -28.48 -1.56 4.77
N THR A 122 -29.06 -1.23 5.92
CA THR A 122 -28.62 -1.73 7.23
C THR A 122 -29.33 -3.03 7.57
N GLY A 123 -28.60 -4.08 7.91
CA GLY A 123 -29.17 -5.40 8.17
C GLY A 123 -28.13 -6.48 8.41
N GLN A 124 -28.50 -7.74 8.23
CA GLN A 124 -27.56 -8.86 8.24
C GLN A 124 -27.23 -9.29 6.81
N SER A 125 -25.95 -9.50 6.53
CA SER A 125 -25.52 -10.06 5.25
C SER A 125 -26.10 -11.47 5.07
N THR A 126 -26.62 -11.78 3.88
CA THR A 126 -27.14 -13.13 3.59
C THR A 126 -26.18 -13.88 2.66
N ALA A 127 -26.03 -15.18 2.88
CA ALA A 127 -25.21 -16.02 1.99
C ALA A 127 -25.69 -15.93 0.53
N TYR A 128 -27.01 -15.86 0.32
CA TYR A 128 -27.61 -15.73 -1.00
C TYR A 128 -27.21 -14.44 -1.72
N ALA A 129 -27.20 -13.30 -1.02
CA ALA A 129 -26.77 -12.03 -1.61
C ALA A 129 -25.28 -12.02 -1.93
N LEU A 130 -24.44 -12.54 -1.02
CA LEU A 130 -23.00 -12.63 -1.23
C LEU A 130 -22.63 -13.57 -2.40
N ASP A 131 -23.32 -14.71 -2.52
CA ASP A 131 -23.13 -15.66 -3.62
C ASP A 131 -23.55 -15.06 -4.97
N SER A 132 -24.67 -14.34 -4.99
CA SER A 132 -25.18 -13.65 -6.20
C SER A 132 -24.22 -12.58 -6.74
N LEU A 133 -23.34 -12.05 -5.88
CA LEU A 133 -22.36 -11.01 -6.21
C LEU A 133 -20.92 -11.54 -6.17
N TYR A 134 -20.74 -12.85 -6.05
CA TYR A 134 -19.42 -13.48 -5.94
C TYR A 134 -18.52 -13.19 -7.15
N ASP A 135 -19.10 -13.10 -8.35
CA ASP A 135 -18.39 -12.77 -9.59
C ASP A 135 -17.96 -11.29 -9.67
N ARG A 136 -18.47 -10.44 -8.77
CA ARG A 136 -18.18 -9.00 -8.74
C ARG A 136 -16.93 -8.66 -7.96
N GLY A 137 -16.47 -9.50 -7.04
CA GLY A 137 -15.22 -9.23 -6.35
C GLY A 137 -15.05 -9.97 -5.03
N PHE A 138 -14.29 -9.38 -4.12
CA PHE A 138 -13.90 -9.99 -2.86
C PHE A 138 -14.60 -9.32 -1.69
N PHE A 139 -15.35 -10.09 -0.90
CA PHE A 139 -16.03 -9.56 0.30
C PHE A 139 -15.11 -9.50 1.51
N PHE A 140 -15.29 -8.44 2.31
CA PHE A 140 -14.67 -8.28 3.63
C PHE A 140 -15.55 -8.78 4.77
N VAL A 141 -16.82 -9.07 4.46
CA VAL A 141 -17.83 -9.56 5.41
C VAL A 141 -18.16 -11.02 5.15
N HIS A 142 -18.56 -11.72 6.20
CA HIS A 142 -19.07 -13.10 6.12
C HIS A 142 -20.61 -13.14 6.17
N PRO A 143 -21.26 -14.22 5.70
CA PRO A 143 -22.70 -14.39 5.85
C PRO A 143 -23.15 -14.33 7.33
N GLY A 144 -24.19 -13.55 7.61
CA GLY A 144 -24.76 -13.35 8.95
C GLY A 144 -24.15 -12.19 9.73
N GLU A 145 -23.11 -11.52 9.20
CA GLU A 145 -22.53 -10.35 9.85
C GLU A 145 -23.46 -9.12 9.74
N PRO A 146 -23.58 -8.32 10.82
CA PRO A 146 -24.33 -7.07 10.77
C PRO A 146 -23.57 -6.04 9.91
N ILE A 147 -24.29 -5.44 8.97
CA ILE A 147 -23.81 -4.37 8.09
C ILE A 147 -24.70 -3.14 8.21
N TYR A 148 -24.16 -1.97 7.87
CA TYR A 148 -24.90 -0.72 7.82
C TYR A 148 -24.82 -0.05 6.45
N GLU A 149 -25.81 0.76 6.13
CA GLU A 149 -25.86 1.52 4.88
C GLU A 149 -24.62 2.41 4.72
N GLY A 150 -23.99 2.36 3.55
CA GLY A 150 -22.74 3.08 3.28
C GLY A 150 -21.47 2.37 3.76
N GLN A 151 -21.57 1.21 4.42
CA GLN A 151 -20.41 0.39 4.76
C GLN A 151 -19.77 -0.21 3.51
N ILE A 152 -18.43 -0.12 3.42
CA ILE A 152 -17.66 -0.87 2.42
C ILE A 152 -17.64 -2.34 2.82
N VAL A 153 -18.30 -3.19 2.04
CA VAL A 153 -18.45 -4.63 2.31
C VAL A 153 -17.55 -5.50 1.44
N GLY A 154 -16.86 -4.92 0.45
CA GLY A 154 -15.86 -5.62 -0.33
C GLY A 154 -15.14 -4.77 -1.38
N GLU A 155 -14.26 -5.42 -2.12
CA GLU A 155 -13.49 -4.88 -3.23
C GLU A 155 -14.11 -5.33 -4.56
N HIS A 156 -14.41 -4.37 -5.45
CA HIS A 156 -15.00 -4.64 -6.76
C HIS A 156 -13.91 -4.91 -7.81
N CYS A 157 -14.16 -5.84 -8.73
CA CYS A 157 -13.19 -6.24 -9.76
C CYS A 157 -12.94 -5.18 -10.85
N LYS A 158 -13.71 -4.08 -10.87
CA LYS A 158 -13.58 -2.95 -11.80
C LYS A 158 -13.30 -1.66 -11.04
N GLU A 159 -12.82 -0.64 -11.75
CA GLU A 159 -12.50 0.69 -11.20
C GLU A 159 -13.71 1.47 -10.65
N SER A 160 -14.91 1.23 -11.21
CA SER A 160 -16.13 1.90 -10.73
C SER A 160 -16.56 1.32 -9.40
N ASP A 161 -17.01 2.17 -8.48
CA ASP A 161 -17.75 1.74 -7.29
C ASP A 161 -19.17 1.27 -7.66
#